data_AF-A0A9N9WIR8-F1
#
_entry.id   AF-A0A9N9WIR8-F1
#
_cell.length_a   1.000
_cell.length_b   1.000
_cell.length_c   1.000
_cell.angle_alpha   90.00
_cell.angle_beta   90.00
_cell.angle_gamma   90.00
#
_symmetry.space_group_name_H-M   'P 1'
#
loop_
_entity.id
_entity.type
_entity.pdbx_description
1 polymer ?
#
loop_
_entity_poly.entity_id
_entity_poly.type
_entity_poly.pdbx_seq_one_letter_code
_entity_poly.pdbx_strand_id
1 'polypeptide(L)'
;MLYSRTNALILNLLVTLNLHISFQCPLEDVAKAAYKSGEIPDQDTLITLDKIKAKLKDSGIFNWKDPSFTDREKKEMNKLFDAVEIMTSSRNRQPTSVQNMFSSLRMVERAVKKQLKEGQLSESLAAKFHWDKLSARHRRDRPAYYLDASTNMRVFNIA
;
A
#
# COMPACT_ATOMS: atom_id res chain seq x y z
N MET A 1 25.14 -10.37 -52.16
CA MET A 1 25.07 -10.28 -50.68
C MET A 1 25.02 -8.81 -50.22
N LEU A 2 23.93 -8.08 -50.51
CA LEU A 2 23.77 -6.66 -50.10
C LEU A 2 22.59 -6.42 -49.15
N TYR A 3 21.66 -7.38 -49.03
CA TYR A 3 20.44 -7.27 -48.23
C TYR A 3 20.63 -7.42 -46.70
N SER A 4 21.74 -8.03 -46.26
CA SER A 4 21.95 -8.31 -44.83
C SER A 4 22.43 -7.08 -44.05
N ARG A 5 23.22 -6.19 -44.68
CA ARG A 5 23.78 -4.99 -44.01
C ARG A 5 22.76 -3.86 -43.83
N THR A 6 21.82 -3.72 -44.77
CA THR A 6 20.76 -2.69 -44.68
C THR A 6 19.78 -2.98 -43.56
N ASN A 7 19.41 -4.25 -43.36
CA ASN A 7 18.49 -4.66 -42.30
C ASN A 7 19.07 -4.41 -40.90
N ALA A 8 20.38 -4.65 -40.72
CA ALA A 8 21.07 -4.38 -39.46
C ALA A 8 21.13 -2.88 -39.12
N LEU A 9 21.32 -2.02 -40.13
CA LEU A 9 21.31 -0.56 -39.95
C LEU A 9 19.92 -0.04 -39.58
N ILE A 10 18.86 -0.57 -40.20
CA ILE A 10 17.48 -0.18 -39.90
C ILE A 10 17.08 -0.61 -38.47
N LEU A 11 17.47 -1.81 -38.05
CA LEU A 11 17.24 -2.30 -36.68
C LEU A 11 17.96 -1.45 -35.64
N ASN A 12 19.23 -1.11 -35.88
CA ASN A 12 19.99 -0.24 -34.99
C ASN A 12 19.40 1.17 -34.90
N LEU A 13 18.87 1.72 -36.00
CA LEU A 13 18.19 3.02 -36.02
C LEU A 13 16.89 2.99 -35.21
N LEU A 14 16.10 1.90 -35.31
CA LEU A 14 14.87 1.73 -34.55
C LEU A 14 15.15 1.60 -33.04
N VAL A 15 16.21 0.89 -32.66
CA VAL A 15 16.59 0.74 -31.24
C VAL A 15 17.06 2.08 -30.65
N THR A 16 17.89 2.84 -31.37
CA THR A 16 18.36 4.15 -30.89
C THR A 16 17.24 5.19 -30.81
N LEU A 17 16.29 5.18 -31.76
CA LEU A 17 15.10 6.04 -31.68
C LEU A 17 14.22 5.70 -30.48
N ASN A 18 13.96 4.41 -30.22
CA ASN A 18 13.18 4.00 -29.04
C ASN A 18 13.86 4.37 -27.72
N LEU A 19 15.19 4.24 -27.63
CA LEU A 19 15.95 4.68 -26.47
C LEU A 19 15.90 6.21 -26.30
N HIS A 20 16.00 6.97 -27.38
CA HIS A 20 15.94 8.44 -27.32
C HIS A 20 14.56 8.96 -26.89
N ILE A 21 13.47 8.37 -27.42
CA ILE A 21 12.10 8.69 -27.04
C ILE A 21 11.85 8.37 -25.56
N SER A 22 12.42 7.26 -25.06
CA SER A 22 12.31 6.87 -23.65
C SER A 22 13.05 7.84 -22.70
N PHE A 23 14.12 8.48 -23.18
CA PHE A 23 14.90 9.49 -22.43
C PHE A 23 14.31 10.90 -22.50
N GLN A 24 13.39 11.18 -23.42
CA GLN A 24 12.66 12.45 -23.52
C GLN A 24 11.34 12.46 -22.74
N CYS A 25 11.13 11.50 -21.84
CA CYS A 25 10.05 11.59 -20.86
C CYS A 25 10.34 12.77 -19.91
N PRO A 26 9.50 13.81 -19.86
CA PRO A 26 9.81 15.02 -19.13
C PRO A 26 9.83 14.75 -17.63
N LEU A 27 11.04 14.76 -17.06
CA LEU A 27 11.26 15.01 -15.63
C LEU A 27 11.13 16.52 -15.42
N GLU A 28 9.90 17.02 -15.30
CA GLU A 28 9.49 18.21 -14.53
C GLU A 28 8.09 18.68 -14.96
N ASP A 29 7.09 18.39 -14.10
CA ASP A 29 6.25 19.47 -13.55
C ASP A 29 5.46 18.94 -12.35
N VAL A 30 6.19 18.90 -11.23
CA VAL A 30 5.67 18.91 -9.87
C VAL A 30 5.03 20.28 -9.63
N ALA A 31 3.83 20.57 -10.17
CA ALA A 31 3.22 21.90 -9.95
C ALA A 31 1.69 21.99 -10.06
N LYS A 32 0.93 20.90 -10.24
CA LYS A 32 -0.53 21.03 -10.50
C LYS A 32 -1.49 20.15 -9.69
N ALA A 33 -1.08 19.72 -8.50
CA ALA A 33 -1.99 19.05 -7.56
C ALA A 33 -1.94 19.62 -6.12
N ALA A 34 -1.43 20.84 -5.93
CA ALA A 34 -1.30 21.49 -4.62
C ALA A 34 -2.59 22.19 -4.12
N TYR A 35 -3.77 21.85 -4.64
CA TYR A 35 -5.03 22.49 -4.21
C TYR A 35 -6.12 21.46 -3.93
N LYS A 36 -6.04 20.82 -2.75
CA LYS A 36 -7.16 20.50 -1.84
C LYS A 36 -6.72 19.48 -0.81
N SER A 37 -6.26 19.94 0.33
CA SER A 37 -6.62 19.47 1.68
C SER A 37 -5.57 20.00 2.64
N GLY A 38 -6.02 20.68 3.69
CA GLY A 38 -5.16 21.26 4.73
C GLY A 38 -4.22 20.24 5.37
N GLU A 39 -3.12 20.78 5.87
CA GLU A 39 -2.05 20.10 6.61
C GLU A 39 -1.46 18.89 5.88
N ILE A 40 -0.30 19.10 5.26
CA ILE A 40 0.69 18.04 5.13
C ILE A 40 1.39 18.00 6.48
N PRO A 41 1.03 17.12 7.45
CA PRO A 41 1.97 16.85 8.50
C PRO A 41 3.20 16.29 7.82
N ASP A 42 4.37 16.84 8.14
CA ASP A 42 5.67 16.26 7.83
C ASP A 42 5.69 14.80 8.30
N GLN A 43 5.21 13.88 7.46
CA GLN A 43 5.34 12.44 7.66
C GLN A 43 6.65 11.99 7.05
N ASP A 44 7.73 12.63 7.49
CA ASP A 44 9.10 12.33 7.03
C ASP A 44 9.65 11.04 7.64
N THR A 45 8.82 10.27 8.35
CA THR A 45 9.27 9.07 9.02
C THR A 45 8.68 7.83 8.34
N LEU A 46 9.52 7.21 7.51
CA LEU A 46 9.34 5.87 6.94
C LEU A 46 8.58 4.93 7.91
N ILE A 47 7.65 4.16 7.35
CA ILE A 47 6.92 3.15 8.13
C ILE A 47 7.88 1.99 8.38
N THR A 48 8.17 1.73 9.65
CA THR A 48 8.98 0.59 10.09
C THR A 48 8.10 -0.53 10.64
N LEU A 49 8.64 -1.74 10.71
CA LEU A 49 7.95 -2.87 11.33
C LEU A 49 7.56 -2.58 12.78
N ASP A 50 8.40 -1.89 13.54
CA ASP A 50 8.12 -1.54 14.94
C ASP A 50 6.93 -0.60 15.08
N LYS A 51 6.79 0.38 14.16
CA LYS A 51 5.60 1.24 14.13
C LYS A 51 4.34 0.46 13.79
N ILE A 52 4.43 -0.51 12.88
CA ILE A 52 3.30 -1.40 12.53
C ILE A 52 2.93 -2.26 13.74
N LYS A 53 3.91 -2.87 14.40
CA LYS A 53 3.70 -3.63 15.64
C LYS A 53 3.02 -2.74 16.67
N ALA A 54 3.63 -1.62 17.06
CA ALA A 54 3.04 -0.63 17.98
C ALA A 54 1.58 -0.34 17.63
N LYS A 55 1.29 -0.02 16.36
CA LYS A 55 -0.06 0.30 15.94
C LYS A 55 -1.04 -0.88 16.04
N LEU A 56 -0.60 -2.12 15.78
CA LEU A 56 -1.44 -3.32 15.96
C LEU A 56 -1.87 -3.51 17.41
N LYS A 57 -0.98 -3.26 18.38
CA LYS A 57 -1.32 -3.33 19.81
C LYS A 57 -2.17 -2.14 20.24
N ASP A 58 -1.80 -0.93 19.85
CA ASP A 58 -2.53 0.28 20.25
C ASP A 58 -3.97 0.27 19.72
N SER A 59 -4.18 -0.31 18.53
CA SER A 59 -5.52 -0.49 17.95
C SER A 59 -6.26 -1.72 18.51
N GLY A 60 -5.62 -2.47 19.41
CA GLY A 60 -6.15 -3.69 19.99
C GLY A 60 -6.35 -4.85 19.01
N ILE A 61 -5.77 -4.75 17.80
CA ILE A 61 -5.89 -5.76 16.73
C ILE A 61 -5.09 -7.00 17.10
N PHE A 62 -3.85 -6.81 17.58
CA PHE A 62 -2.96 -7.91 17.91
C PHE A 62 -1.88 -7.49 18.91
N ASN A 63 -1.63 -8.31 19.92
CA ASN A 63 -0.57 -8.10 20.90
C ASN A 63 0.56 -9.14 20.72
N TRP A 64 1.66 -8.75 20.09
CA TRP A 64 2.80 -9.64 19.83
C TRP A 64 3.63 -9.99 21.08
N LYS A 65 3.36 -9.35 22.23
CA LYS A 65 4.01 -9.63 23.52
C LYS A 65 3.11 -10.40 24.48
N ASP A 66 2.02 -10.98 24.00
CA ASP A 66 1.13 -11.78 24.85
C ASP A 66 1.89 -13.01 25.41
N PRO A 67 1.94 -13.19 26.74
CA PRO A 67 2.57 -14.37 27.34
C PRO A 67 1.84 -15.69 27.01
N SER A 68 0.60 -15.63 26.51
CA SER A 68 -0.19 -16.81 26.15
C SER A 68 0.30 -17.57 24.90
N PHE A 69 1.30 -17.04 24.18
CA PHE A 69 1.82 -17.70 22.98
C PHE A 69 2.63 -18.96 23.30
N THR A 70 2.30 -20.04 22.59
CA THR A 70 3.14 -21.23 22.56
C THR A 70 4.43 -20.97 21.78
N ASP A 71 5.47 -21.78 21.99
CA ASP A 71 6.73 -21.62 21.25
C ASP A 71 6.58 -21.82 19.74
N ARG A 72 5.61 -22.65 19.33
CA ARG A 72 5.23 -22.80 17.93
C ARG A 72 4.63 -21.51 17.38
N GLU A 73 3.66 -20.92 18.07
CA GLU A 73 3.03 -19.67 17.66
C GLU A 73 4.03 -18.51 17.60
N LYS A 74 5.00 -18.45 18.53
CA LYS A 74 6.08 -17.45 18.49
C LYS A 74 6.93 -17.59 17.23
N LYS A 75 7.28 -18.83 16.83
CA LYS A 75 8.04 -19.08 15.59
C LYS A 75 7.26 -18.70 14.34
N GLU A 76 5.98 -19.05 14.27
CA GLU A 76 5.09 -18.68 13.16
C GLU A 76 4.90 -17.16 13.06
N MET A 77 4.70 -16.50 14.21
CA MET A 77 4.59 -15.04 14.31
C MET A 77 5.87 -14.33 13.87
N ASN A 78 7.04 -14.82 14.27
CA ASN A 78 8.32 -14.23 13.83
C ASN A 78 8.46 -14.32 12.30
N LYS A 79 8.18 -15.48 11.70
CA LYS A 79 8.21 -15.65 10.23
C LYS A 79 7.21 -14.73 9.51
N LEU A 80 6.01 -14.55 10.08
CA LEU A 80 5.03 -13.60 9.55
C LEU A 80 5.60 -12.18 9.56
N PHE A 81 6.21 -11.75 10.67
CA PHE A 81 6.76 -10.41 10.78
C PHE A 81 7.99 -10.17 9.90
N ASP A 82 8.83 -11.19 9.70
CA ASP A 82 9.94 -11.12 8.73
C ASP A 82 9.40 -10.88 7.31
N ALA A 83 8.34 -11.58 6.92
CA ALA A 83 7.68 -11.35 5.64
C ALA A 83 7.08 -9.93 5.55
N VAL A 84 6.42 -9.47 6.61
CA VAL A 84 5.87 -8.10 6.69
C VAL A 84 6.97 -7.05 6.61
N GLU A 85 8.15 -7.29 7.16
CA GLU A 85 9.29 -6.38 7.08
C GLU A 85 9.78 -6.22 5.63
N ILE A 86 9.89 -7.32 4.89
CA ILE A 86 10.23 -7.30 3.47
C ILE A 86 9.17 -6.53 2.67
N MET A 87 7.89 -6.77 2.94
CA MET A 87 6.80 -6.03 2.28
C MET A 87 6.83 -4.54 2.62
N THR A 88 7.18 -4.19 3.86
CA THR A 88 7.28 -2.81 4.33
C THR A 88 8.46 -2.09 3.68
N SER A 89 9.63 -2.73 3.61
CA SER A 89 10.79 -2.16 2.92
C SER A 89 10.56 -1.96 1.43
N SER A 90 9.83 -2.88 0.77
CA SER A 90 9.38 -2.69 -0.61
C SER A 90 8.45 -1.48 -0.74
N ARG A 91 7.51 -1.32 0.20
CA ARG A 91 6.56 -0.21 0.21
C ARG A 91 7.21 1.15 0.44
N ASN A 92 8.27 1.20 1.25
CA ASN A 92 9.02 2.42 1.53
C ASN A 92 9.72 3.00 0.27
N ARG A 93 9.78 2.25 -0.84
CA ARG A 93 10.24 2.73 -2.15
C ARG A 93 9.13 3.41 -2.97
N GLN A 94 7.87 3.32 -2.54
CA GLN A 94 6.74 3.96 -3.21
C GLN A 94 6.59 5.43 -2.76
N PRO A 95 5.90 6.29 -3.53
CA PRO A 95 5.64 7.66 -3.13
C PRO A 95 4.95 7.76 -1.76
N THR A 96 5.25 8.80 -0.99
CA THR A 96 4.73 9.05 0.37
C THR A 96 3.19 9.10 0.42
N SER A 97 2.54 9.51 -0.67
CA SER A 97 1.07 9.49 -0.82
C SER A 97 0.44 8.10 -0.63
N VAL A 98 1.22 7.02 -0.83
CA VAL A 98 0.79 5.63 -0.69
C VAL A 98 1.21 5.02 0.66
N GLN A 99 2.19 5.64 1.33
CA GLN A 99 2.78 5.19 2.61
C GLN A 99 1.92 5.64 3.80
N ASN A 100 0.71 5.09 3.91
CA ASN A 100 -0.19 5.33 5.04
C ASN A 100 -0.17 4.15 6.03
N MET A 101 -0.17 4.43 7.33
CA MET A 101 -0.29 3.40 8.37
C MET A 101 -1.50 2.48 8.18
N PHE A 102 -2.67 3.01 7.78
CA PHE A 102 -3.85 2.19 7.50
C PHE A 102 -3.62 1.21 6.36
N SER A 103 -2.94 1.67 5.30
CA SER A 103 -2.62 0.80 4.17
C SER A 103 -1.62 -0.28 4.58
N SER A 104 -0.70 0.01 5.51
CA SER A 104 0.24 -0.95 6.09
C SER A 104 -0.44 -1.99 6.99
N LEU A 105 -1.41 -1.60 7.82
CA LEU A 105 -2.20 -2.56 8.59
C LEU A 105 -3.01 -3.50 7.68
N ARG A 106 -3.59 -2.97 6.59
CA ARG A 106 -4.27 -3.78 5.57
C ARG A 106 -3.34 -4.74 4.83
N MET A 107 -2.08 -4.37 4.66
CA MET A 107 -1.06 -5.25 4.10
C MET A 107 -0.78 -6.43 5.04
N VAL A 108 -0.68 -6.19 6.35
CA VAL A 108 -0.53 -7.25 7.35
C VAL A 108 -1.75 -8.18 7.34
N GLU A 109 -2.98 -7.64 7.32
CA GLU A 109 -4.21 -8.44 7.21
C GLU A 109 -4.16 -9.41 6.01
N ARG A 110 -3.75 -8.91 4.85
CA ARG A 110 -3.61 -9.72 3.64
C ARG A 110 -2.51 -10.76 3.76
N ALA A 111 -1.37 -10.41 4.37
CA ALA A 111 -0.28 -11.35 4.59
C ALA A 111 -0.72 -12.50 5.50
N VAL A 112 -1.40 -12.19 6.61
CA VAL A 112 -1.96 -13.20 7.54
C VAL A 112 -2.96 -14.10 6.82
N LYS A 113 -3.92 -13.52 6.08
CA LYS A 113 -4.92 -14.29 5.32
C LYS A 113 -4.30 -15.17 4.25
N LYS A 114 -3.22 -14.71 3.61
CA LYS A 114 -2.50 -15.48 2.58
C LYS A 114 -1.74 -16.64 3.22
N GLN A 115 -0.94 -16.39 4.26
CA GLN A 115 -0.18 -17.44 4.95
C GLN A 115 -1.08 -18.48 5.62
N LEU A 116 -2.25 -18.07 6.11
CA LEU A 116 -3.26 -19.00 6.63
C LEU A 116 -3.80 -19.93 5.53
N LYS A 117 -4.14 -19.38 4.36
CA LYS A 117 -4.60 -20.18 3.21
C LYS A 117 -3.53 -21.13 2.68
N GLU A 118 -2.26 -20.73 2.76
CA GLU A 118 -1.11 -21.55 2.35
C GLU A 118 -0.67 -22.55 3.44
N GLY A 119 -1.33 -22.59 4.60
CA GLY A 119 -1.00 -23.49 5.71
C GLY A 119 0.32 -23.16 6.42
N GLN A 120 0.88 -21.97 6.17
CA GLN A 120 2.13 -21.50 6.78
C GLN A 120 1.93 -20.87 8.17
N LEU A 121 0.68 -20.53 8.49
CA LEU A 121 0.28 -19.92 9.75
C LEU A 121 -0.88 -20.70 10.35
N SER A 122 -0.80 -21.04 11.63
CA SER A 122 -1.84 -21.78 12.33
C SER A 122 -3.14 -20.97 12.50
N GLU A 123 -4.27 -21.66 12.48
CA GLU A 123 -5.58 -21.06 12.78
C GLU A 123 -5.62 -20.46 14.20
N SER A 124 -4.91 -21.07 15.16
CA SER A 124 -4.84 -20.56 16.54
C SER A 124 -4.15 -19.20 16.61
N LEU A 125 -3.06 -19.01 15.87
CA LEU A 125 -2.39 -17.71 15.77
C LEU A 125 -3.25 -16.70 14.99
N ALA A 126 -3.88 -17.12 13.88
CA ALA A 126 -4.76 -16.26 13.10
C ALA A 126 -5.96 -15.73 13.91
N ALA A 127 -6.55 -16.58 14.75
CA ALA A 127 -7.70 -16.22 15.59
C ALA A 127 -7.38 -15.14 16.64
N LYS A 128 -6.10 -14.98 17.01
CA LYS A 128 -5.64 -13.93 17.93
C LYS A 128 -5.61 -12.53 17.28
N PHE A 129 -5.83 -12.43 15.96
CA PHE A 129 -5.96 -11.15 15.27
C PHE A 129 -7.42 -10.70 15.21
N HIS A 130 -7.75 -9.62 15.91
CA HIS A 130 -9.08 -9.02 15.93
C HIS A 130 -9.24 -7.99 14.81
N TRP A 131 -9.36 -8.47 13.57
CA TRP A 131 -9.46 -7.62 12.38
C TRP A 131 -10.70 -6.73 12.35
N ASP A 132 -11.74 -7.03 13.13
CA ASP A 132 -12.93 -6.17 13.22
C ASP A 132 -12.60 -4.77 13.76
N LYS A 133 -11.56 -4.68 14.61
CA LYS A 133 -11.02 -3.42 15.14
C LYS A 133 -10.24 -2.62 14.10
N LEU A 134 -9.99 -3.19 12.91
CA LEU A 134 -9.43 -2.50 11.76
C LEU A 134 -10.47 -1.62 11.04
N SER A 135 -11.76 -1.72 11.40
CA SER A 135 -12.84 -0.84 10.94
C SER A 135 -13.11 0.28 11.97
N ALA A 136 -13.48 1.54 11.67
CA ALA A 136 -13.99 2.16 10.45
C ALA A 136 -13.66 3.67 10.39
N ARG A 137 -12.40 4.09 10.56
CA ARG A 137 -12.03 5.53 10.50
C ARG A 137 -12.13 6.17 9.11
N HIS A 138 -12.75 5.49 8.17
CA HIS A 138 -13.15 5.99 6.85
C HIS A 138 -14.39 5.20 6.37
N ARG A 139 -15.45 5.07 7.20
CA ARG A 139 -16.73 5.51 6.62
C ARG A 139 -16.47 6.99 6.34
N ARG A 140 -15.88 7.29 5.17
CA ARG A 140 -16.07 8.60 4.56
C ARG A 140 -17.57 8.75 4.67
N ASP A 141 -18.04 9.72 5.45
CA ASP A 141 -19.40 10.18 5.27
C ASP A 141 -19.55 10.27 3.77
N ARG A 142 -20.35 9.37 3.18
CA ARG A 142 -20.70 9.53 1.78
C ARG A 142 -21.27 10.93 1.80
N PRO A 143 -20.64 11.90 1.11
CA PRO A 143 -21.11 13.27 1.20
C PRO A 143 -22.59 13.19 0.85
N ALA A 144 -23.45 13.59 1.79
CA ALA A 144 -24.88 13.36 1.66
C ALA A 144 -25.32 14.17 0.45
N TYR A 145 -25.54 13.47 -0.65
CA TYR A 145 -26.02 14.07 -1.87
C TYR A 145 -27.39 13.51 -2.19
N TYR A 146 -28.27 14.37 -2.66
CA TYR A 146 -29.48 13.96 -3.35
C TYR A 146 -29.35 14.33 -4.83
N LEU A 147 -30.10 13.63 -5.66
CA LEU A 147 -30.20 13.92 -7.09
C LEU A 147 -31.36 14.90 -7.26
N ASP A 148 -31.07 16.10 -7.75
CA ASP A 148 -32.11 17.07 -8.07
C ASP A 148 -32.88 16.59 -9.31
N ALA A 149 -34.18 16.39 -9.17
CA ALA A 149 -35.04 15.91 -10.24
C ALA A 149 -35.18 16.91 -11.41
N SER A 150 -34.91 18.20 -11.17
CA SER A 150 -35.02 19.23 -12.20
C SER A 150 -33.78 19.36 -13.07
N THR A 151 -32.59 19.20 -12.47
CA THR A 151 -31.31 19.38 -13.16
C THR A 151 -30.53 18.08 -13.39
N ASN A 152 -30.97 16.97 -12.79
CA ASN A 152 -30.24 15.70 -12.73
C ASN A 152 -28.82 15.82 -12.14
N MET A 153 -28.56 16.88 -11.38
CA MET A 153 -27.27 17.13 -10.76
C MET A 153 -27.21 16.57 -9.34
N ARG A 154 -26.02 16.13 -8.91
CA ARG A 154 -25.76 15.76 -7.52
C ARG A 154 -25.59 17.02 -6.69
N VAL A 155 -26.54 17.28 -5.78
CA VAL A 155 -26.48 18.40 -4.84
C VAL A 155 -25.94 17.87 -3.52
N PHE A 156 -24.83 18.42 -3.05
CA PHE A 156 -24.22 18.07 -1.77
C PHE A 156 -24.77 18.99 -0.68
N ASN A 157 -25.23 18.44 0.45
CA ASN A 157 -25.56 19.25 1.62
C ASN A 157 -24.26 19.80 2.22
N ILE A 158 -23.95 21.06 1.91
CA ILE A 158 -22.89 21.82 2.56
C ILE A 158 -23.54 22.53 3.74
N ALA A 159 -23.65 21.85 4.88
CA ALA A 159 -24.03 22.44 6.16
C ALA A 159 -22.80 22.48 7.07
#